data_AF-A0A250IEI6-F1
#
_entry.id   AF-A0A250IEI6-F1
#
_cell.length_a   1.000
_cell.length_b   1.000
_cell.length_c   1.000
_cell.angle_alpha   90.00
_cell.angle_beta   90.00
_cell.angle_gamma   90.00
#
_symmetry.space_group_name_H-M   'P 1'
#
loop_
_entity.id
_entity.type
_entity.pdbx_description
1 polymer ?
#
loop_
_entity_poly.entity_id
_entity_poly.type
_entity_poly.pdbx_seq_one_letter_code
_entity_poly.pdbx_strand_id
1 'polypeptide(L)'
;MGMLTWLPPYRVDLILHGEEYGDLVRIAGDDVLLSERFANAFREEGLTGLDGFHPVEVRRVRRERKGPKPSHVPNYVVATVCFGRAAVDLTRSRVRYVKTPTCEECRYEGYEAVRGFTLEPGAWRGEDVFVPRGLQGQFVVSERFERFVTHHGFTHLRLTPTEEFVWNPLDREV
;
A
#
# COMPACT_ATOMS: atom_id res chain seq x y z
N MET A 1 7.52 -2.73 -20.58
CA MET A 1 7.12 -1.31 -20.56
C MET A 1 7.05 -0.86 -19.12
N GLY A 2 7.81 0.16 -18.74
CA GLY A 2 7.73 0.74 -17.39
C GLY A 2 6.62 1.79 -17.31
N MET A 3 6.07 2.00 -16.12
CA MET A 3 5.22 3.17 -15.86
C MET A 3 6.08 4.43 -15.95
N LEU A 4 5.51 5.52 -16.49
CA LEU A 4 6.20 6.82 -16.52
C LEU A 4 6.45 7.29 -15.10
N THR A 5 7.68 7.70 -14.80
CA THR A 5 8.03 8.25 -13.49
C THR A 5 7.24 9.53 -13.24
N TRP A 6 6.52 9.59 -12.12
CA TRP A 6 5.84 10.79 -11.68
C TRP A 6 6.86 11.76 -11.08
N LEU A 7 7.04 12.92 -11.71
CA LEU A 7 8.05 13.92 -11.31
C LEU A 7 7.41 15.11 -10.60
N PRO A 8 8.17 15.79 -9.71
CA PRO A 8 7.69 16.98 -9.05
C PRO A 8 7.48 18.16 -10.02
N PRO A 9 6.62 19.14 -9.66
CA PRO A 9 5.75 19.12 -8.50
C PRO A 9 4.62 18.09 -8.65
N TYR A 10 4.38 17.32 -7.59
CA TYR A 10 3.39 16.26 -7.56
C TYR A 10 1.99 16.88 -7.51
N ARG A 11 1.13 16.49 -8.44
CA ARG A 11 -0.23 17.04 -8.58
C ARG A 11 -1.26 15.93 -8.70
N VAL A 12 -2.33 16.03 -7.91
CA VAL A 12 -3.41 15.04 -7.90
C VAL A 12 -4.79 15.67 -8.05
N ASP A 13 -5.68 14.93 -8.70
CA ASP A 13 -7.12 15.14 -8.64
C ASP A 13 -7.69 14.10 -7.66
N LEU A 14 -8.32 14.54 -6.58
CA LEU A 14 -8.94 13.64 -5.61
C LEU A 14 -10.40 13.39 -5.98
N ILE A 15 -10.78 12.11 -5.98
CA ILE A 15 -12.17 11.69 -6.08
C ILE A 15 -12.55 11.10 -4.72
N LEU A 16 -13.47 11.78 -4.04
CA LEU A 16 -13.98 11.34 -2.76
C LEU A 16 -15.09 10.30 -2.96
N HIS A 17 -14.83 9.09 -2.46
CA HIS A 17 -15.81 8.03 -2.27
C HIS A 17 -16.19 8.01 -0.79
N GLY A 18 -17.41 8.41 -0.45
CA GLY A 18 -17.88 8.51 0.95
C GLY A 18 -17.89 9.94 1.51
N GLU A 19 -17.81 10.05 2.83
CA GLU A 19 -18.00 11.31 3.57
C GLU A 19 -16.67 12.03 3.92
N GLU A 20 -15.60 11.27 4.18
CA GLU A 20 -14.32 11.79 4.66
C GLU A 20 -13.13 11.38 3.78
N TYR A 21 -12.02 12.11 3.91
CA TYR A 21 -10.79 11.78 3.20
C TYR A 21 -9.98 10.74 3.97
N GLY A 22 -9.44 9.74 3.27
CA GLY A 22 -8.56 8.72 3.87
C GLY A 22 -7.16 9.25 4.13
N ASP A 23 -6.49 8.66 5.12
CA ASP A 23 -5.12 9.02 5.51
C ASP A 23 -4.04 8.31 4.71
N LEU A 24 -4.36 7.18 4.09
CA LEU A 24 -3.49 6.44 3.20
C LEU A 24 -4.30 6.04 1.97
N VAL A 25 -3.81 6.40 0.79
CA VAL A 25 -4.43 6.06 -0.49
C VAL A 25 -3.39 5.43 -1.40
N ARG A 26 -3.69 4.23 -1.90
CA ARG A 26 -2.87 3.58 -2.92
C ARG A 26 -3.06 4.31 -4.25
N ILE A 27 -1.97 4.69 -4.90
CA ILE A 27 -2.00 5.33 -6.21
C ILE A 27 -1.35 4.40 -7.25
N ALA A 28 -0.50 4.92 -8.13
CA ALA A 28 0.13 4.11 -9.17
C ALA A 28 1.38 3.40 -8.63
N GLY A 29 1.51 2.12 -8.95
CA GLY A 29 2.67 1.32 -8.57
C GLY A 29 2.82 1.19 -7.06
N ASP A 30 4.02 1.52 -6.57
CA ASP A 30 4.39 1.42 -5.16
C ASP A 30 4.28 2.76 -4.43
N ASP A 31 3.77 3.79 -5.10
CA ASP A 31 3.53 5.09 -4.49
C ASP A 31 2.22 5.10 -3.70
N VAL A 32 2.23 5.84 -2.60
CA VAL A 32 1.08 6.08 -1.73
C VAL A 32 0.93 7.58 -1.48
N LEU A 33 -0.32 8.01 -1.37
CA LEU A 33 -0.67 9.34 -0.91
C LEU A 33 -1.01 9.26 0.57
N LEU A 34 -0.33 10.06 1.40
CA LEU A 34 -0.49 10.07 2.85
C LEU A 34 -0.96 11.44 3.31
N SER A 35 -1.93 11.49 4.21
CA SER A 35 -2.26 12.76 4.87
C SER A 35 -1.05 13.28 5.65
N GLU A 36 -0.92 14.60 5.77
CA GLU A 36 0.20 15.21 6.51
C GLU A 36 0.27 14.71 7.96
N ARG A 37 -0.89 14.50 8.61
CA ARG A 37 -0.95 13.92 9.96
C ARG A 37 -0.38 12.49 10.02
N PHE A 38 -0.69 11.66 9.03
CA PHE A 38 -0.18 10.30 8.95
C PHE A 38 1.33 10.31 8.76
N ALA A 39 1.82 11.09 7.79
CA ALA A 39 3.24 11.19 7.48
C ALA A 39 4.07 11.69 8.67
N ASN A 40 3.57 12.68 9.41
CA ASN A 40 4.22 13.19 10.61
C ASN A 40 4.29 12.12 11.70
N ALA A 41 3.16 11.50 12.05
CA ALA A 41 3.11 10.47 13.07
C ALA A 41 4.00 9.25 12.71
N PHE A 42 4.00 8.82 11.45
CA PHE A 42 4.82 7.71 10.97
C PHE A 42 6.32 7.96 11.20
N ARG A 43 6.76 9.20 10.92
CA ARG A 43 8.15 9.63 11.12
C ARG A 43 8.49 9.82 12.60
N GLU A 44 7.59 10.41 13.38
CA GLU A 44 7.77 10.65 14.82
C GLU A 44 7.89 9.35 15.61
N GLU A 45 7.10 8.34 15.26
CA GLU A 45 7.18 7.02 15.88
C GLU A 45 8.32 6.15 15.33
N GLY A 46 9.03 6.61 14.30
CA GLY A 46 10.16 5.89 13.71
C GLY A 46 9.75 4.56 13.07
N LEU A 47 8.62 4.55 12.35
CA LEU A 47 8.26 3.43 11.47
C LEU A 47 9.12 3.47 10.20
N THR A 48 9.26 2.32 9.56
CA THR A 48 10.17 2.13 8.42
C THR A 48 9.48 1.60 7.17
N GLY A 49 10.10 1.79 6.01
CA GLY A 49 9.64 1.22 4.74
C GLY A 49 8.84 2.16 3.82
N LEU A 50 8.87 3.46 4.12
CA LEU A 50 8.35 4.53 3.26
C LEU A 50 9.47 5.55 2.98
N ASP A 51 9.63 5.95 1.73
CA ASP A 51 10.61 6.94 1.27
C ASP A 51 9.95 8.14 0.58
N GLY A 52 10.69 9.25 0.43
CA GLY A 52 10.31 10.39 -0.41
C GLY A 52 9.52 11.50 0.29
N PHE A 53 8.41 11.19 0.97
CA PHE A 53 7.55 12.16 1.69
C PHE A 53 7.50 13.58 1.06
N HIS A 54 7.09 13.67 -0.21
CA HIS A 54 7.08 14.92 -0.95
C HIS A 54 5.70 15.58 -0.93
N PRO A 55 5.60 16.91 -0.78
CA PRO A 55 4.31 17.59 -0.78
C PRO A 55 3.58 17.44 -2.12
N VAL A 56 2.26 17.31 -2.06
CA VAL A 56 1.38 17.16 -3.21
C VAL A 56 0.40 18.32 -3.30
N GLU A 57 0.30 18.91 -4.49
CA GLU A 57 -0.70 19.91 -4.81
C GLU A 57 -2.01 19.23 -5.24
N VAL A 58 -3.06 19.37 -4.42
CA VAL A 58 -4.41 18.94 -4.78
C VAL A 58 -5.04 19.97 -5.71
N ARG A 59 -5.10 19.66 -7.01
CA ARG A 59 -5.62 20.60 -8.02
C ARG A 59 -7.13 20.65 -8.05
N ARG A 60 -7.76 19.48 -7.91
CA ARG A 60 -9.20 19.33 -8.02
C ARG A 60 -9.70 18.30 -7.04
N VAL A 61 -10.86 18.59 -6.48
CA VAL A 61 -11.61 17.66 -5.64
C VAL A 61 -12.96 17.42 -6.30
N ARG A 62 -13.26 16.15 -6.58
CA ARG A 62 -14.56 15.70 -7.07
C ARG A 62 -15.20 14.79 -6.03
N ARG A 63 -16.53 14.69 -6.08
CA ARG A 63 -17.29 13.71 -5.33
C ARG A 63 -18.04 12.84 -6.30
N GLU A 64 -18.05 11.55 -6.00
CA GLU A 64 -18.85 10.61 -6.77
C GLU A 64 -20.36 10.76 -6.45
N ARG A 65 -20.71 11.01 -5.18
CA ARG A 65 -22.10 11.16 -4.72
C ARG A 65 -22.37 12.55 -4.14
N LYS A 66 -23.62 13.03 -4.28
CA LYS A 66 -24.09 14.26 -3.61
C LYS A 66 -24.21 13.98 -2.11
N GLY A 67 -23.40 14.68 -1.32
CA GLY A 67 -23.37 14.58 0.14
C GLY A 67 -22.79 15.86 0.76
N PRO A 68 -22.83 15.99 2.09
CA PRO A 68 -22.31 17.15 2.81
C PRO A 68 -20.86 17.45 2.40
N LYS A 69 -20.48 18.73 2.42
CA LYS A 69 -19.12 19.14 2.07
C LYS A 69 -18.19 18.83 3.24
N PRO A 70 -17.19 17.92 3.11
CA PRO A 70 -16.06 17.91 3.99
C PRO A 70 -15.58 19.34 4.19
N SER A 71 -15.46 19.69 5.46
CA SER A 71 -15.10 21.01 5.95
C SER A 71 -13.67 21.38 5.55
N HIS A 72 -12.80 20.37 5.38
CA HIS A 72 -11.40 20.53 5.08
C HIS A 72 -10.89 19.43 4.15
N VAL A 73 -10.01 19.80 3.20
CA VAL A 73 -9.25 18.86 2.38
C VAL A 73 -7.87 18.74 3.02
N PRO A 74 -7.45 17.56 3.49
CA PRO A 74 -6.13 17.39 4.08
C PRO A 74 -5.02 17.77 3.11
N ASN A 75 -3.92 18.30 3.65
CA ASN A 75 -2.66 18.31 2.92
C ASN A 75 -2.18 16.87 2.76
N TYR A 76 -1.62 16.57 1.59
CA TYR A 76 -1.11 15.26 1.27
C TYR A 76 0.36 15.32 0.88
N VAL A 77 1.05 14.22 1.19
CA VAL A 77 2.40 13.95 0.70
C VAL A 77 2.39 12.63 -0.08
N VAL A 78 3.27 12.49 -1.05
CA VAL A 78 3.55 11.22 -1.72
C VAL A 78 4.75 10.57 -1.05
N ALA A 79 4.64 9.28 -0.78
CA ALA A 79 5.74 8.44 -0.37
C ALA A 79 5.76 7.16 -1.23
N THR A 80 6.92 6.53 -1.32
CA THR A 80 7.08 5.27 -2.05
C THR A 80 7.32 4.13 -1.06
N VAL A 81 6.58 3.04 -1.20
CA VAL A 81 6.77 1.83 -0.41
C VAL A 81 8.06 1.13 -0.84
N CYS A 82 8.88 0.77 0.14
CA CYS A 82 10.14 0.08 -0.11
C CYS A 82 9.94 -1.36 -0.59
N PHE A 83 10.81 -1.81 -1.49
CA PHE A 83 10.98 -3.23 -1.76
C PHE A 83 11.71 -3.89 -0.59
N GLY A 84 10.98 -4.68 0.20
CA GLY A 84 11.51 -5.36 1.37
C GLY A 84 12.36 -6.58 1.00
N ARG A 85 13.18 -7.04 1.95
CA ARG A 85 13.94 -8.30 1.80
C ARG A 85 13.09 -9.54 2.03
N ALA A 86 11.97 -9.38 2.74
CA ALA A 86 10.97 -10.42 2.96
C ALA A 86 10.60 -11.10 1.65
N ALA A 87 10.50 -12.42 1.68
CA ALA A 87 10.14 -13.23 0.52
C ALA A 87 8.93 -14.08 0.84
N VAL A 88 8.03 -14.25 -0.12
CA VAL A 88 6.93 -15.19 -0.01
C VAL A 88 7.50 -16.61 0.03
N ASP A 89 7.03 -17.41 1.00
CA ASP A 89 7.28 -18.84 1.04
C ASP A 89 6.42 -19.52 -0.02
N LEU A 90 7.06 -19.94 -1.13
CA LEU A 90 6.37 -20.52 -2.28
C LEU A 90 5.71 -21.88 -1.96
N THR A 91 6.12 -22.55 -0.88
CA THR A 91 5.61 -23.87 -0.49
C THR A 91 4.42 -23.77 0.46
N ARG A 92 4.44 -22.78 1.36
CA ARG A 92 3.41 -22.58 2.39
C ARG A 92 2.35 -21.56 2.00
N SER A 93 2.59 -20.81 0.93
CA SER A 93 1.64 -19.82 0.42
C SER A 93 0.73 -20.39 -0.67
N ARG A 94 -0.49 -19.86 -0.74
CA ARG A 94 -1.47 -20.24 -1.77
C ARG A 94 -1.53 -19.14 -2.84
N VAL A 95 -0.42 -18.98 -3.56
CA VAL A 95 -0.30 -18.05 -4.69
C VAL A 95 -0.30 -18.84 -5.99
N ARG A 96 -1.19 -18.47 -6.92
CA ARG A 96 -1.23 -19.05 -8.26
C ARG A 96 -0.42 -18.18 -9.20
N TYR A 97 0.82 -18.58 -9.47
CA TYR A 97 1.68 -17.88 -10.41
C TYR A 97 1.28 -18.16 -11.87
N VAL A 98 1.45 -17.17 -12.75
CA VAL A 98 1.26 -17.34 -14.20
C VAL A 98 2.26 -18.37 -14.74
N LYS A 99 3.49 -18.32 -14.23
CA LYS A 99 4.57 -19.27 -14.48
C LYS A 99 5.34 -19.47 -13.20
N THR A 100 5.85 -20.68 -12.97
CA THR A 100 6.75 -20.95 -11.86
C THR A 100 7.94 -19.99 -11.90
N PRO A 101 8.18 -19.20 -10.83
CA PRO A 101 9.33 -18.30 -10.78
C PRO A 101 10.64 -19.05 -10.92
N THR A 102 11.51 -18.62 -11.83
CA THR A 102 12.85 -19.21 -12.03
C THR A 102 13.96 -18.39 -11.37
N CYS A 103 13.73 -17.09 -11.17
CA CYS A 103 14.63 -16.22 -10.43
C CYS A 103 14.38 -16.37 -8.93
N GLU A 104 15.32 -16.98 -8.21
CA GLU A 104 15.26 -17.16 -6.75
C GLU A 104 15.19 -15.85 -5.98
N GLU A 105 15.63 -14.76 -6.61
CA GLU A 105 15.73 -13.46 -5.97
C GLU A 105 14.50 -12.57 -6.18
N CYS A 106 14.02 -12.43 -7.42
CA CYS A 106 12.80 -11.69 -7.71
C CYS A 106 11.53 -12.48 -7.32
N ARG A 107 11.59 -13.81 -7.50
CA ARG A 107 10.50 -14.77 -7.28
C ARG A 107 9.18 -14.42 -7.96
N TYR A 108 9.27 -13.66 -9.06
CA TYR A 108 8.12 -13.06 -9.70
C TYR A 108 8.14 -13.29 -11.20
N GLU A 109 7.07 -13.90 -11.67
CA GLU A 109 6.73 -14.09 -13.08
C GLU A 109 5.26 -13.70 -13.33
N GLY A 110 4.71 -12.83 -12.46
CA GLY A 110 3.27 -12.55 -12.40
C GLY A 110 2.48 -13.62 -11.64
N TYR A 111 1.37 -13.20 -11.03
CA TYR A 111 0.42 -14.09 -10.36
C TYR A 111 -1.02 -13.78 -10.79
N GLU A 112 -1.84 -14.83 -10.84
CA GLU A 112 -3.24 -14.76 -11.25
C GLU A 112 -4.18 -14.68 -10.06
N ALA A 113 -3.78 -15.23 -8.91
CA ALA A 113 -4.59 -15.20 -7.69
C ALA A 113 -3.73 -15.42 -6.44
N VAL A 114 -4.21 -14.89 -5.32
CA VAL A 114 -3.67 -15.11 -3.97
C VAL A 114 -4.82 -15.56 -3.08
N ARG A 115 -4.62 -16.62 -2.30
CA ARG A 115 -5.58 -17.11 -1.30
C ARG A 115 -4.88 -17.33 0.03
N GLY A 116 -4.28 -16.28 0.55
CA GLY A 116 -3.42 -16.30 1.71
C GLY A 116 -1.99 -16.67 1.36
N PHE A 117 -1.05 -16.03 2.04
CA PHE A 117 0.37 -16.26 1.88
C PHE A 117 1.08 -16.12 3.22
N THR A 118 2.33 -16.58 3.27
CA THR A 118 3.21 -16.42 4.41
C THR A 118 4.61 -16.04 3.92
N LEU A 119 5.38 -15.40 4.78
CA LEU A 119 6.76 -15.01 4.49
C LEU A 119 7.72 -16.11 4.93
N GLU A 120 8.82 -16.27 4.21
CA GLU A 120 9.89 -17.17 4.63
C GLU A 120 10.45 -16.75 5.99
N PRO A 121 10.58 -17.69 6.95
CA PRO A 121 11.17 -17.41 8.24
C PRO A 121 12.56 -16.78 8.10
N GLY A 122 12.79 -15.65 8.77
CA GLY A 122 14.07 -14.95 8.78
C GLY A 122 14.37 -14.08 7.54
N ALA A 123 13.50 -14.06 6.53
CA ALA A 123 13.69 -13.18 5.36
C ALA A 123 13.28 -11.73 5.63
N TRP A 124 12.29 -11.51 6.49
CA TRP A 124 11.83 -10.17 6.89
C TRP A 124 12.80 -9.54 7.90
N ARG A 125 13.15 -8.27 7.71
CA ARG A 125 14.16 -7.56 8.51
C ARG A 125 13.57 -6.56 9.50
N GLY A 126 12.24 -6.57 9.67
CA GLY A 126 11.54 -5.69 10.58
C GLY A 126 11.04 -4.40 9.94
N GLU A 127 11.01 -4.30 8.60
CA GLU A 127 10.38 -3.18 7.91
C GLU A 127 8.87 -3.11 8.24
N ASP A 128 8.33 -1.92 8.49
CA ASP A 128 6.94 -1.75 8.90
C ASP A 128 5.94 -1.72 7.74
N VAL A 129 6.39 -1.27 6.56
CA VAL A 129 5.61 -1.27 5.31
C VAL A 129 6.53 -1.70 4.18
N PHE A 130 6.16 -2.69 3.38
CA PHE A 130 7.02 -3.17 2.31
C PHE A 130 6.27 -3.95 1.22
N VAL A 131 6.90 -4.05 0.06
CA VAL A 131 6.53 -5.01 -0.99
C VAL A 131 7.41 -6.26 -0.82
N PRO A 132 6.85 -7.45 -0.54
CA PRO A 132 7.62 -8.68 -0.44
C PRO A 132 8.01 -9.21 -1.82
N ARG A 133 9.14 -9.92 -1.87
CA ARG A 133 9.60 -10.62 -3.07
C ARG A 133 8.64 -11.76 -3.42
N GLY A 134 8.21 -11.81 -4.67
CA GLY A 134 7.25 -12.78 -5.18
C GLY A 134 5.77 -12.39 -5.05
N LEU A 135 5.48 -11.19 -4.54
CA LEU A 135 4.13 -10.63 -4.52
C LEU A 135 4.12 -9.11 -4.79
N GLN A 136 4.81 -8.72 -5.87
CA GLN A 136 4.90 -7.35 -6.34
C GLN A 136 3.51 -6.74 -6.53
N GLY A 137 3.36 -5.48 -6.12
CA GLY A 137 2.09 -4.77 -6.14
C GLY A 137 1.15 -5.06 -4.97
N GLN A 138 1.54 -5.91 -4.01
CA GLN A 138 0.86 -6.03 -2.71
C GLN A 138 1.73 -5.42 -1.62
N PHE A 139 1.11 -4.62 -0.74
CA PHE A 139 1.79 -4.06 0.43
C PHE A 139 1.55 -4.96 1.62
N VAL A 140 2.63 -5.25 2.34
CA VAL A 140 2.61 -5.96 3.61
C VAL A 140 3.03 -4.97 4.69
N VAL A 141 2.37 -5.06 5.83
CA VAL A 141 2.65 -4.21 6.98
C VAL A 141 2.92 -5.05 8.21
N SER A 142 3.71 -4.50 9.15
CA SER A 142 3.98 -5.13 10.43
C SER A 142 2.80 -4.99 11.40
N GLU A 143 2.74 -5.83 12.43
CA GLU A 143 1.80 -5.63 13.55
C GLU A 143 2.06 -4.30 14.29
N ARG A 144 3.30 -3.78 14.25
CA ARG A 144 3.62 -2.46 14.80
C ARG A 144 2.90 -1.36 14.01
N PHE A 145 2.85 -1.48 12.69
CA PHE A 145 2.07 -0.58 11.84
C PHE A 145 0.57 -0.67 12.13
N GLU A 146 0.02 -1.87 12.33
CA GLU A 146 -1.40 -2.03 12.72
C GLU A 146 -1.71 -1.29 14.04
N ARG A 147 -0.86 -1.46 15.06
CA ARG A 147 -1.01 -0.74 16.33
C ARG A 147 -0.90 0.77 16.15
N PHE A 148 0.03 1.24 15.31
CA PHE A 148 0.15 2.65 14.94
C PHE A 148 -1.14 3.19 14.32
N VAL A 149 -1.74 2.47 13.36
CA VAL A 149 -3.00 2.86 12.72
C VAL A 149 -4.14 2.98 13.73
N THR A 150 -4.23 2.00 14.64
CA THR A 150 -5.27 1.99 15.67
C THR A 150 -5.05 3.10 16.71
N HIS A 151 -3.81 3.31 17.13
CA HIS A 151 -3.45 4.32 18.15
C HIS A 151 -3.80 5.74 17.71
N HIS A 152 -3.53 6.08 16.45
CA HIS A 152 -3.79 7.41 15.88
C HIS A 152 -5.19 7.59 15.27
N GLY A 153 -5.98 6.51 15.22
CA GLY A 153 -7.30 6.52 14.60
C GLY A 153 -7.25 6.93 13.12
N PHE A 154 -6.32 6.35 12.34
CA PHE A 154 -6.29 6.56 10.89
C PHE A 154 -7.43 5.79 10.23
N THR A 155 -8.07 6.42 9.25
CA THR A 155 -9.29 5.89 8.62
C THR A 155 -9.02 5.42 7.18
N HIS A 156 -10.01 4.70 6.62
CA HIS A 156 -9.99 4.17 5.24
C HIS A 156 -8.84 3.22 4.93
N LEU A 157 -8.40 2.48 5.96
CA LEU A 157 -7.44 1.40 5.88
C LEU A 157 -8.16 0.09 6.19
N ARG A 158 -7.92 -0.93 5.35
CA ARG A 158 -8.33 -2.31 5.65
C ARG A 158 -7.08 -3.17 5.73
N LEU A 159 -6.70 -3.55 6.94
CA LEU A 159 -5.65 -4.52 7.20
C LEU A 159 -6.27 -5.91 7.24
N THR A 160 -5.64 -6.87 6.57
CA THR A 160 -6.10 -8.27 6.52
C THR A 160 -4.90 -9.15 6.85
N PRO A 161 -5.03 -10.12 7.77
CA PRO A 161 -3.97 -11.09 8.02
C PRO A 161 -3.50 -11.74 6.72
N THR A 162 -2.19 -11.98 6.58
CA THR A 162 -1.61 -12.47 5.33
C THR A 162 -2.16 -13.82 4.91
N GLU A 163 -2.55 -14.66 5.87
CA GLU A 163 -3.15 -15.99 5.68
C GLU A 163 -4.59 -15.93 5.15
N GLU A 164 -5.27 -14.81 5.39
CA GLU A 164 -6.65 -14.54 5.01
C GLU A 164 -6.75 -13.64 3.76
N PHE A 165 -5.63 -13.06 3.32
CA PHE A 165 -5.61 -12.16 2.18
C PHE A 165 -6.02 -12.87 0.88
N VAL A 166 -7.12 -12.43 0.27
CA VAL A 166 -7.59 -12.94 -1.01
C VAL A 166 -7.48 -11.84 -2.06
N TRP A 167 -6.81 -12.17 -3.17
CA TRP A 167 -6.78 -11.34 -4.36
C TRP A 167 -7.02 -12.20 -5.59
N ASN A 168 -7.98 -11.78 -6.42
CA ASN A 168 -8.30 -12.44 -7.67
C ASN A 168 -8.90 -11.39 -8.62
N PRO A 169 -8.28 -11.11 -9.76
CA PRO A 169 -8.74 -10.08 -10.69
C PRO A 169 -10.07 -10.44 -11.37
N LEU A 170 -10.51 -11.71 -11.28
CA LEU A 170 -11.80 -12.17 -11.79
C LEU A 170 -12.93 -12.06 -10.77
N ASP A 171 -12.60 -11.89 -9.48
CA ASP A 171 -13.60 -11.61 -8.47
C ASP A 171 -14.00 -10.14 -8.66
N ARG A 172 -15.10 -9.92 -9.40
CA ARG A 172 -15.78 -8.63 -9.39
C ARG A 172 -16.18 -8.35 -7.95
N GLU A 173 -15.62 -7.30 -7.36
CA GLU A 173 -16.13 -6.76 -6.10
C GLU A 173 -17.65 -6.61 -6.24
N VAL A 174 -18.39 -7.35 -5.41
CA VAL A 174 -19.86 -7.25 -5.28
C VAL A 174 -20.18 -6.07 -4.38
#